data_AF-A0A8I1KI98-F1
#
_entry.id   AF-A0A8I1KI98-F1
#
_cell.length_a   1.000
_cell.length_b   1.000
_cell.length_c   1.000
_cell.angle_alpha   90.00
_cell.angle_beta   90.00
_cell.angle_gamma   90.00
#
_symmetry.space_group_name_H-M   'P 1'
#
loop_
_entity.id
_entity.type
_entity.pdbx_description
1 polymer ?
#
loop_
_entity_poly.entity_id
_entity_poly.type
_entity_poly.pdbx_seq_one_letter_code
_entity_poly.pdbx_strand_id
1 'polypeptide(L)'
;MSRVLPLSKELLEQRSRVIEENFTIKGLPKGSVGFLISPPGTGKSYLSLAMAYSLALEQAPIPVRGNDEPLRVLYWPAEDKTDATLARISAHTEEQGDAFLLAVKNNVSLYEGDNPLFEYQHGQIVESSEAVKDLIEAAKGFDVLIIDTIREAAGPADEVENDLEIKIVSQKIAKEADVGLLLVHHPTKTVTRGAERLSSASGSGLSKTMANARLQLYLRPSESSKDKNPTLTFLKANFLSAVQAQDIKLTWSAASLLQTTEYNGVKPKQSEEMKIKRVSAPKKSKQNNAREELEPKVLDLTHEEQANQNTPADPDADAFFTSVNRNLNR
;
A
#
# COMPACT_ATOMS: atom_id res chain seq x y z
N MET A 1 -30.83 -16.19 -3.72
CA MET A 1 -31.53 -17.48 -3.89
C MET A 1 -30.61 -18.59 -3.41
N SER A 2 -31.06 -19.44 -2.48
CA SER A 2 -30.30 -20.60 -2.01
C SER A 2 -30.55 -21.78 -2.94
N ARG A 3 -29.50 -22.50 -3.36
CA ARG A 3 -29.63 -23.72 -4.17
C ARG A 3 -28.69 -24.80 -3.68
N VAL A 4 -29.14 -26.05 -3.75
CA VAL A 4 -28.30 -27.23 -3.54
C VAL A 4 -27.63 -27.57 -4.86
N LEU A 5 -26.30 -27.76 -4.85
CA LEU A 5 -25.55 -28.17 -6.03
C LEU A 5 -25.26 -29.67 -5.93
N PRO A 6 -25.74 -30.51 -6.88
CA PRO A 6 -25.40 -31.93 -6.89
C PRO A 6 -23.92 -32.10 -7.27
N LEU A 7 -23.20 -32.96 -6.54
CA LEU A 7 -21.82 -33.29 -6.85
C LEU A 7 -21.75 -34.07 -8.17
N SER A 8 -21.06 -33.52 -9.17
CA SER A 8 -20.72 -34.21 -10.42
C SER A 8 -19.25 -33.98 -10.74
N LYS A 9 -18.65 -34.87 -11.53
CA LYS A 9 -17.26 -34.74 -11.96
C LYS A 9 -17.03 -33.42 -12.72
N GLU A 10 -17.96 -33.05 -13.60
CA GLU A 10 -17.93 -31.79 -14.34
C GLU A 10 -17.97 -30.58 -13.40
N LEU A 11 -18.82 -30.60 -12.37
CA LEU A 11 -18.90 -29.51 -11.39
C LEU A 11 -17.59 -29.39 -10.60
N LEU A 12 -16.99 -30.51 -10.19
CA LEU A 12 -15.72 -30.52 -9.48
C LEU A 12 -14.60 -29.92 -10.32
N GLU A 13 -14.45 -30.36 -11.56
CA GLU A 13 -13.42 -29.86 -12.50
C GLU A 13 -13.64 -28.39 -12.85
N GLN A 14 -14.88 -27.98 -13.07
CA GLN A 14 -15.21 -26.59 -13.36
C GLN A 14 -14.94 -25.67 -12.16
N ARG A 15 -15.24 -26.11 -10.93
CA ARG A 15 -15.13 -25.27 -9.73
C ARG A 15 -13.71 -25.23 -9.15
N SER A 16 -12.91 -26.29 -9.28
CA SER A 16 -11.53 -26.30 -8.81
C SER A 16 -10.66 -25.31 -9.59
N ARG A 17 -10.74 -25.34 -10.93
CA ARG A 17 -9.98 -24.43 -11.81
C ARG A 17 -10.32 -22.96 -11.57
N VAL A 18 -11.61 -22.64 -11.40
CA VAL A 18 -12.09 -21.28 -11.15
C VAL A 18 -11.50 -20.68 -9.87
N ILE A 19 -11.19 -21.50 -8.86
CA ILE A 19 -10.60 -21.00 -7.61
C ILE A 19 -9.12 -20.64 -7.83
N GLU A 20 -8.36 -21.51 -8.50
CA GLU A 20 -6.94 -21.28 -8.76
C GLU A 20 -6.70 -20.09 -9.70
N GLU A 21 -7.51 -19.95 -10.75
CA GLU A 21 -7.42 -18.84 -11.72
C GLU A 21 -7.84 -17.48 -11.12
N ASN A 22 -8.52 -17.49 -9.97
CA ASN A 22 -9.06 -16.29 -9.34
C ASN A 22 -8.24 -15.83 -8.12
N PHE A 23 -7.04 -16.36 -7.93
CA PHE A 23 -6.13 -15.88 -6.89
C PHE A 23 -5.50 -14.54 -7.28
N THR A 24 -5.67 -13.55 -6.40
CA THR A 24 -4.99 -12.27 -6.55
C THR A 24 -3.61 -12.34 -5.92
N ILE A 25 -3.57 -12.73 -4.65
CA ILE A 25 -2.37 -13.18 -3.93
C ILE A 25 -2.43 -14.71 -3.88
N LYS A 26 -1.31 -15.42 -3.94
CA LYS A 26 -1.26 -16.88 -3.80
C LYS A 26 -2.02 -17.30 -2.54
N GLY A 27 -3.12 -18.04 -2.72
CA GLY A 27 -3.99 -18.51 -1.64
C GLY A 27 -5.06 -17.51 -1.18
N LEU A 28 -5.18 -16.34 -1.82
CA LEU A 28 -6.26 -15.37 -1.59
C LEU A 28 -7.07 -15.14 -2.89
N PRO A 29 -8.27 -15.72 -3.00
CA PRO A 29 -9.15 -15.44 -4.13
C PRO A 29 -9.82 -14.07 -4.02
N LYS A 30 -10.28 -13.52 -5.16
CA LYS A 30 -11.20 -12.36 -5.16
C LYS A 30 -12.43 -12.59 -4.28
N GLY A 31 -13.01 -11.52 -3.75
CA GLY A 31 -14.17 -11.60 -2.86
C GLY A 31 -13.84 -12.13 -1.46
N SER A 32 -12.56 -12.27 -1.11
CA SER A 32 -12.11 -12.84 0.16
C SER A 32 -11.13 -11.93 0.89
N VAL A 33 -11.02 -12.17 2.20
CA VAL A 33 -10.16 -11.41 3.11
C VAL A 33 -8.92 -12.22 3.45
N GLY A 34 -7.77 -11.57 3.42
CA GLY A 34 -6.48 -12.05 3.91
C GLY A 34 -5.88 -11.07 4.92
N PHE A 35 -4.87 -11.53 5.65
CA PHE A 35 -4.14 -10.71 6.61
C PHE A 35 -2.64 -10.65 6.30
N LEU A 36 -2.07 -9.49 6.53
CA LEU A 36 -0.63 -9.27 6.64
C LEU A 36 -0.32 -8.86 8.08
N ILE A 37 0.29 -9.77 8.84
CA ILE A 37 0.57 -9.58 10.26
C ILE A 37 2.04 -9.23 10.44
N SER A 38 2.32 -8.14 11.13
CA SER A 38 3.70 -7.68 11.36
C SER A 38 3.82 -7.05 12.75
N PRO A 39 4.79 -7.48 13.59
CA PRO A 39 5.01 -6.85 14.88
C PRO A 39 5.43 -5.37 14.73
N PRO A 40 5.12 -4.51 15.72
CA PRO A 40 5.55 -3.11 15.71
C PRO A 40 7.06 -2.97 15.47
N GLY A 41 7.44 -2.00 14.62
CA GLY A 41 8.86 -1.71 14.33
C GLY A 41 9.58 -2.69 13.40
N THR A 42 8.89 -3.67 12.82
CA THR A 42 9.52 -4.67 11.93
C THR A 42 9.48 -4.32 10.45
N GLY A 43 8.91 -3.17 10.08
CA GLY A 43 8.86 -2.73 8.67
C GLY A 43 7.52 -2.95 7.97
N LYS A 44 6.42 -3.04 8.72
CA LYS A 44 5.06 -3.27 8.23
C LYS A 44 4.70 -2.45 6.98
N SER A 45 4.78 -1.13 7.04
CA SER A 45 4.40 -0.26 5.91
C SER A 45 5.30 -0.47 4.68
N TYR A 46 6.58 -0.81 4.89
CA TYR A 46 7.48 -1.20 3.79
C TYR A 46 7.08 -2.54 3.19
N LEU A 47 6.67 -3.50 4.01
CA LEU A 47 6.15 -4.78 3.53
C LEU A 47 4.83 -4.58 2.77
N SER A 48 3.92 -3.75 3.25
CA SER A 48 2.65 -3.47 2.58
C SER A 48 2.87 -2.87 1.19
N LEU A 49 3.81 -1.93 1.05
CA LEU A 49 4.23 -1.40 -0.24
C LEU A 49 4.93 -2.44 -1.12
N ALA A 50 5.84 -3.24 -0.55
CA ALA A 50 6.50 -4.33 -1.28
C ALA A 50 5.48 -5.35 -1.80
N MET A 51 4.42 -5.66 -1.04
CA MET A 51 3.30 -6.48 -1.47
C MET A 51 2.54 -5.82 -2.61
N ALA A 52 2.22 -4.52 -2.52
CA ALA A 52 1.57 -3.77 -3.60
C ALA A 52 2.37 -3.86 -4.90
N TYR A 53 3.68 -3.61 -4.84
CA TYR A 53 4.58 -3.72 -5.99
C TYR A 53 4.65 -5.15 -6.53
N SER A 54 4.74 -6.14 -5.65
CA SER A 54 4.80 -7.55 -6.04
C SER A 54 3.58 -8.03 -6.81
N LEU A 55 2.44 -7.40 -6.58
CA LEU A 55 1.20 -7.68 -7.32
C LEU A 55 1.15 -6.87 -8.62
N ALA A 56 1.63 -5.63 -8.59
CA ALA A 56 1.52 -4.66 -9.68
C ALA A 56 2.63 -4.73 -10.74
N LEU A 57 3.74 -5.44 -10.50
CA LEU A 57 4.92 -5.44 -11.37
C LEU A 57 5.14 -6.81 -12.04
N GLU A 58 5.58 -6.82 -13.30
CA GLU A 58 5.93 -8.07 -14.00
C GLU A 58 7.03 -8.84 -13.27
N GLN A 59 8.10 -8.14 -12.89
CA GLN A 59 9.11 -8.65 -11.97
C GLN A 59 8.73 -8.24 -10.55
N ALA A 60 8.26 -9.21 -9.76
CA ALA A 60 7.79 -8.98 -8.40
C ALA A 60 8.97 -8.97 -7.40
N PRO A 61 9.09 -7.96 -6.52
CA PRO A 61 10.04 -7.98 -5.40
C PRO A 61 9.86 -9.18 -4.47
N ILE A 62 8.62 -9.65 -4.29
CA ILE A 62 8.26 -10.81 -3.48
C ILE A 62 7.35 -11.73 -4.33
N PRO A 63 7.65 -13.05 -4.47
CA PRO A 63 6.94 -13.94 -5.38
C PRO A 63 5.59 -14.45 -4.83
N VAL A 64 4.67 -13.53 -4.52
CA VAL A 64 3.38 -13.79 -3.86
C VAL A 64 2.16 -13.66 -4.77
N ARG A 65 2.32 -13.24 -6.03
CA ARG A 65 1.20 -13.05 -6.97
C ARG A 65 0.55 -14.38 -7.36
N GLY A 66 -0.78 -14.44 -7.33
CA GLY A 66 -1.55 -15.64 -7.67
C GLY A 66 -1.52 -15.99 -9.16
N ASN A 67 -1.44 -14.96 -10.01
CA ASN A 67 -1.48 -15.05 -11.46
C ASN A 67 -0.18 -14.53 -12.10
N ASP A 68 0.06 -14.81 -13.37
CA ASP A 68 1.29 -14.36 -14.06
C ASP A 68 1.21 -12.90 -14.53
N GLU A 69 0.02 -12.32 -14.63
CA GLU A 69 -0.19 -10.95 -15.09
C GLU A 69 -0.15 -9.92 -13.94
N PRO A 70 0.41 -8.73 -14.15
CA PRO A 70 0.30 -7.62 -13.22
C PRO A 70 -1.15 -7.28 -12.84
N LEU A 71 -1.36 -6.99 -11.56
CA LEU A 71 -2.67 -6.68 -10.99
C LEU A 71 -2.81 -5.19 -10.69
N ARG A 72 -4.05 -4.68 -10.77
CA ARG A 72 -4.38 -3.34 -10.28
C ARG A 72 -4.56 -3.37 -8.77
N VAL A 73 -3.77 -2.59 -8.06
CA VAL A 73 -3.75 -2.52 -6.59
C VAL A 73 -4.22 -1.14 -6.13
N LEU A 74 -5.24 -1.13 -5.28
CA LEU A 74 -5.61 0.03 -4.48
C LEU A 74 -4.99 -0.12 -3.10
N TYR A 75 -4.22 0.88 -2.68
CA TYR A 75 -3.53 0.89 -1.39
C TYR A 75 -4.06 2.04 -0.54
N TRP A 76 -4.63 1.72 0.63
CA TRP A 76 -5.10 2.72 1.60
C TRP A 76 -4.11 2.80 2.78
N PRO A 77 -3.23 3.83 2.81
CA PRO A 77 -2.34 4.08 3.93
C PRO A 77 -3.07 4.78 5.08
N ALA A 78 -4.05 4.13 5.69
CA ALA A 78 -4.83 4.71 6.78
C ALA A 78 -3.94 5.25 7.92
N GLU A 79 -2.87 4.53 8.29
CA GLU A 79 -1.95 4.87 9.40
C GLU A 79 -0.97 5.99 9.05
N ASP A 80 -0.17 5.83 7.98
CA ASP A 80 0.90 6.77 7.61
C ASP A 80 0.42 7.95 6.74
N LYS A 81 -0.82 7.89 6.23
CA LYS A 81 -1.40 8.83 5.26
C LYS A 81 -0.65 8.88 3.91
N THR A 82 -1.21 9.61 2.96
CA THR A 82 -0.75 9.67 1.56
C THR A 82 0.67 10.24 1.45
N ASP A 83 0.97 11.34 2.14
CA ASP A 83 2.25 12.07 2.00
C ASP A 83 3.47 11.22 2.40
N ALA A 84 3.43 10.60 3.58
CA ALA A 84 4.53 9.74 4.03
C ALA A 84 4.68 8.50 3.14
N THR A 85 3.56 7.99 2.62
CA THR A 85 3.55 6.88 1.67
C THR A 85 4.20 7.28 0.35
N LEU A 86 3.85 8.46 -0.20
CA LEU A 86 4.42 8.99 -1.44
C LEU A 86 5.93 9.25 -1.30
N ALA A 87 6.41 9.73 -0.15
CA ALA A 87 7.83 9.88 0.11
C ALA A 87 8.59 8.53 0.02
N ARG A 88 8.02 7.45 0.57
CA ARG A 88 8.60 6.10 0.44
C ARG A 88 8.54 5.59 -0.99
N ILE A 89 7.42 5.81 -1.69
CA ILE A 89 7.31 5.46 -3.11
C ILE A 89 8.38 6.20 -3.93
N SER A 90 8.60 7.50 -3.68
CA SER A 90 9.65 8.29 -4.34
C SER A 90 11.03 7.64 -4.16
N ALA A 91 11.41 7.35 -2.92
CA ALA A 91 12.70 6.71 -2.62
C ALA A 91 12.86 5.35 -3.32
N HIS A 92 11.81 4.52 -3.34
CA HIS A 92 11.82 3.26 -4.06
C HIS A 92 11.95 3.47 -5.58
N THR A 93 11.24 4.44 -6.15
CA THR A 93 11.30 4.72 -7.59
C THR A 93 12.65 5.30 -8.02
N GLU A 94 13.29 6.11 -7.18
CA GLU A 94 14.63 6.65 -7.42
C GLU A 94 15.69 5.55 -7.44
N GLU A 95 15.58 4.57 -6.53
CA GLU A 95 16.49 3.41 -6.51
C GLU A 95 16.27 2.46 -7.70
N GLN A 96 15.01 2.23 -8.09
CA GLN A 96 14.65 1.21 -9.08
C GLN A 96 14.61 1.73 -10.53
N GLY A 97 14.47 3.05 -10.72
CA GLY A 97 14.48 3.72 -12.01
C GLY A 97 13.12 3.80 -12.73
N ASP A 98 13.13 4.41 -13.92
CA ASP A 98 11.92 4.83 -14.65
C ASP A 98 10.97 3.69 -15.03
N ALA A 99 11.50 2.51 -15.33
CA ALA A 99 10.68 1.35 -15.69
C ALA A 99 9.80 0.90 -14.51
N PHE A 100 10.34 0.97 -13.29
CA PHE A 100 9.60 0.70 -12.07
C PHE A 100 8.55 1.77 -11.83
N LEU A 101 8.90 3.05 -11.95
CA LEU A 101 7.96 4.17 -11.79
C LEU A 101 6.77 4.05 -12.75
N LEU A 102 7.02 3.75 -14.02
CA LEU A 102 5.97 3.59 -15.03
C LEU A 102 5.02 2.45 -14.67
N ALA A 103 5.56 1.32 -14.20
CA ALA A 103 4.76 0.16 -13.83
C ALA A 103 3.94 0.43 -12.54
N VAL A 104 4.53 1.08 -11.54
CA VAL A 104 3.80 1.53 -10.33
C VAL A 104 2.68 2.50 -10.72
N LYS A 105 2.95 3.50 -11.57
CA LYS A 105 1.95 4.47 -12.02
C LYS A 105 0.75 3.81 -12.72
N ASN A 106 0.97 2.74 -13.47
CA ASN A 106 -0.09 2.08 -14.23
C ASN A 106 -0.97 1.16 -13.38
N ASN A 107 -0.40 0.58 -12.31
CA ASN A 107 -1.01 -0.55 -11.61
C ASN A 107 -1.22 -0.33 -10.11
N VAL A 108 -0.63 0.71 -9.50
CA VAL A 108 -0.82 1.04 -8.08
C VAL A 108 -1.51 2.39 -7.97
N SER A 109 -2.58 2.45 -7.18
CA SER A 109 -3.28 3.69 -6.83
C SER A 109 -3.38 3.82 -5.32
N LEU A 110 -3.35 5.06 -4.82
CA LEU A 110 -3.56 5.35 -3.41
C LEU A 110 -5.02 5.73 -3.19
N TYR A 111 -5.62 5.19 -2.14
CA TYR A 111 -6.90 5.68 -1.63
C TYR A 111 -6.63 6.73 -0.54
N GLU A 112 -7.09 7.95 -0.79
CA GLU A 112 -7.01 9.06 0.14
C GLU A 112 -8.38 9.27 0.76
N GLY A 113 -8.56 8.73 1.96
CA GLY A 113 -9.81 8.85 2.72
C GLY A 113 -9.52 8.96 4.21
N ASP A 114 -10.15 9.95 4.84
CA ASP A 114 -10.03 10.22 6.28
C ASP A 114 -11.19 9.65 7.10
N ASN A 115 -12.30 9.29 6.44
CA ASN A 115 -13.47 8.76 7.12
C ASN A 115 -13.23 7.30 7.55
N PRO A 116 -13.37 6.97 8.84
CA PRO A 116 -13.24 5.61 9.32
C PRO A 116 -14.40 4.72 8.83
N LEU A 117 -14.16 3.41 8.75
CA LEU A 117 -15.16 2.42 8.37
C LEU A 117 -16.30 2.27 9.39
N PHE A 118 -16.09 2.75 10.62
CA PHE A 118 -17.07 2.70 11.69
C PHE A 118 -17.22 4.06 12.36
N GLU A 119 -18.39 4.31 12.93
CA GLU A 119 -18.73 5.54 13.63
C GLU A 119 -19.54 5.26 14.89
N TYR A 120 -19.60 6.24 15.78
CA TYR A 120 -20.49 6.20 16.94
C TYR A 120 -21.89 6.68 16.54
N GLN A 121 -22.89 5.82 16.71
CA GLN A 121 -24.29 6.18 16.55
C GLN A 121 -25.08 5.73 17.78
N HIS A 122 -25.72 6.68 18.46
CA HIS A 122 -26.51 6.43 19.68
C HIS A 122 -25.76 5.63 20.77
N GLY A 123 -24.45 5.86 20.92
CA GLY A 123 -23.62 5.17 21.91
C GLY A 123 -23.21 3.74 21.50
N GLN A 124 -23.45 3.34 20.26
CA GLN A 124 -23.01 2.08 19.69
C GLN A 124 -22.07 2.30 18.51
N ILE A 125 -21.16 1.36 18.30
CA ILE A 125 -20.32 1.30 17.10
C ILE A 125 -21.14 0.70 15.97
N VAL A 126 -21.24 1.43 14.87
CA VAL A 126 -21.93 0.99 13.65
C VAL A 126 -21.05 1.19 12.43
N GLU A 127 -21.35 0.45 11.35
CA GLU A 127 -20.72 0.67 10.04
C GLU A 127 -21.03 2.09 9.54
N SER A 128 -19.99 2.84 9.16
CA SER A 128 -20.19 4.12 8.46
C SER A 128 -20.58 3.83 7.01
N SER A 129 -21.88 3.93 6.73
CA SER A 129 -22.44 3.51 5.45
C SER A 129 -21.91 4.31 4.26
N GLU A 130 -21.57 5.59 4.47
CA GLU A 130 -20.97 6.44 3.43
C GLU A 130 -19.51 6.04 3.17
N ALA A 131 -18.67 5.99 4.21
CA ALA A 131 -17.25 5.64 4.07
C ALA A 131 -17.04 4.25 3.45
N VAL A 132 -17.84 3.25 3.88
CA VAL A 132 -17.77 1.89 3.31
C VAL A 132 -18.22 1.88 1.85
N LYS A 133 -19.28 2.61 1.50
CA LYS A 133 -19.76 2.68 0.12
C LYS A 133 -18.74 3.36 -0.78
N ASP A 134 -18.15 4.47 -0.35
CA ASP A 134 -17.14 5.20 -1.11
C ASP A 134 -15.89 4.34 -1.34
N LEU A 135 -15.44 3.60 -0.32
CA LEU A 135 -14.33 2.66 -0.47
C LEU A 135 -14.68 1.52 -1.43
N ILE A 136 -15.89 0.96 -1.37
CA ILE A 136 -16.34 -0.08 -2.31
C ILE A 136 -16.33 0.46 -3.73
N GLU A 137 -16.91 1.64 -3.98
CA GLU A 137 -16.92 2.24 -5.32
C GLU A 137 -15.50 2.56 -5.81
N ALA A 138 -14.62 3.08 -4.95
CA ALA A 138 -13.23 3.34 -5.30
C ALA A 138 -12.45 2.05 -5.60
N ALA A 139 -12.73 0.96 -4.89
CA ALA A 139 -12.08 -0.33 -5.09
C ALA A 139 -12.58 -1.09 -6.32
N LYS A 140 -13.75 -0.74 -6.88
CA LYS A 140 -14.25 -1.40 -8.10
C LYS A 140 -13.29 -1.23 -9.26
N GLY A 141 -13.01 -2.36 -9.91
CA GLY A 141 -12.04 -2.44 -11.01
C GLY A 141 -10.63 -2.75 -10.53
N PHE A 142 -10.27 -2.54 -9.28
CA PHE A 142 -9.02 -3.07 -8.76
C PHE A 142 -9.11 -4.59 -8.59
N ASP A 143 -7.97 -5.26 -8.53
CA ASP A 143 -7.90 -6.69 -8.23
C ASP A 143 -7.65 -6.91 -6.74
N VAL A 144 -6.89 -6.01 -6.11
CA VAL A 144 -6.52 -6.07 -4.69
C VAL A 144 -6.74 -4.72 -4.03
N LEU A 145 -7.31 -4.75 -2.84
CA LEU A 145 -7.34 -3.63 -1.90
C LEU A 145 -6.47 -3.98 -0.70
N ILE A 146 -5.50 -3.14 -0.37
CA ILE A 146 -4.66 -3.27 0.82
C ILE A 146 -5.01 -2.12 1.77
N ILE A 147 -5.29 -2.44 3.04
CA ILE A 147 -5.59 -1.44 4.09
C ILE A 147 -4.50 -1.49 5.16
N ASP A 148 -3.69 -0.42 5.25
CA ASP A 148 -2.58 -0.29 6.18
C ASP A 148 -2.81 0.85 7.20
N THR A 149 -3.33 0.62 8.40
CA THR A 149 -3.80 -0.67 8.96
C THR A 149 -5.30 -0.71 9.14
N ILE A 150 -5.84 -1.91 9.35
CA ILE A 150 -7.24 -2.07 9.77
C ILE A 150 -7.53 -1.35 11.09
N ARG A 151 -6.57 -1.22 12.00
CA ARG A 151 -6.78 -0.51 13.27
C ARG A 151 -7.13 0.95 13.04
N GLU A 152 -6.37 1.64 12.19
CA GLU A 152 -6.62 3.04 11.89
C GLU A 152 -7.87 3.20 11.02
N ALA A 153 -8.03 2.34 10.00
CA ALA A 153 -9.19 2.39 9.12
C ALA A 153 -10.52 2.09 9.84
N ALA A 154 -10.49 1.27 10.90
CA ALA A 154 -11.68 0.93 11.67
C ALA A 154 -12.13 2.08 12.60
N GLY A 155 -11.28 3.08 12.86
CA GLY A 155 -11.59 4.23 13.70
C GLY A 155 -12.01 3.84 15.12
N PRO A 156 -13.25 4.12 15.55
CA PRO A 156 -13.68 3.90 16.93
C PRO A 156 -13.95 2.43 17.29
N ALA A 157 -13.98 1.52 16.31
CA ALA A 157 -14.25 0.11 16.56
C ALA A 157 -13.07 -0.58 17.26
N ASP A 158 -13.35 -1.26 18.38
CA ASP A 158 -12.35 -2.03 19.12
C ASP A 158 -12.10 -3.40 18.45
N GLU A 159 -10.84 -3.77 18.29
CA GLU A 159 -10.41 -5.00 17.61
C GLU A 159 -10.91 -6.29 18.30
N VAL A 160 -11.30 -6.24 19.57
CA VAL A 160 -11.80 -7.38 20.35
C VAL A 160 -13.33 -7.33 20.43
N GLU A 161 -13.87 -6.21 20.91
CA GLU A 161 -15.31 -6.08 21.15
C GLU A 161 -16.10 -6.02 19.83
N ASN A 162 -15.55 -5.38 18.80
CA ASN A 162 -16.21 -5.17 17.50
C ASN A 162 -15.66 -6.06 16.37
N ASP A 163 -14.95 -7.13 16.71
CA ASP A 163 -14.38 -8.07 15.75
C ASP A 163 -15.44 -8.68 14.80
N LEU A 164 -16.67 -8.91 15.27
CA LEU A 164 -17.72 -9.45 14.42
C LEU A 164 -18.15 -8.45 13.35
N GLU A 165 -18.30 -7.19 13.72
CA GLU A 165 -18.66 -6.07 12.85
C GLU A 165 -17.55 -5.82 11.83
N ILE A 166 -16.29 -5.79 12.29
CA ILE A 166 -15.10 -5.68 11.43
C ILE A 166 -15.07 -6.83 10.41
N LYS A 167 -15.36 -8.07 10.83
CA LYS A 167 -15.47 -9.21 9.91
C LYS A 167 -16.54 -8.98 8.85
N ILE A 168 -17.73 -8.56 9.24
CA ILE A 168 -18.87 -8.39 8.33
C ILE A 168 -18.56 -7.30 7.30
N VAL A 169 -18.07 -6.14 7.74
CA VAL A 169 -17.72 -5.01 6.86
C VAL A 169 -16.58 -5.38 5.92
N SER A 170 -15.52 -6.03 6.42
CA SER A 170 -14.40 -6.49 5.59
C SER A 170 -14.85 -7.48 4.51
N GLN A 171 -15.75 -8.41 4.85
CA GLN A 171 -16.33 -9.35 3.88
C GLN A 171 -17.24 -8.65 2.87
N LYS A 172 -18.00 -7.65 3.32
CA LYS A 172 -18.86 -6.82 2.46
C LYS A 172 -18.02 -6.10 1.42
N ILE A 173 -16.97 -5.39 1.86
CA ILE A 173 -16.04 -4.67 0.97
C ILE A 173 -15.43 -5.62 -0.06
N ALA A 174 -14.83 -6.73 0.40
CA ALA A 174 -14.18 -7.67 -0.50
C ALA A 174 -15.14 -8.20 -1.58
N LYS A 175 -16.36 -8.57 -1.19
CA LYS A 175 -17.36 -9.17 -2.10
C LYS A 175 -18.01 -8.15 -3.03
N GLU A 176 -18.40 -6.98 -2.53
CA GLU A 176 -19.12 -5.99 -3.31
C GLU A 176 -18.21 -5.24 -4.29
N ALA A 177 -16.92 -5.06 -3.94
CA ALA A 177 -15.91 -4.54 -4.85
C ALA A 177 -15.26 -5.60 -5.76
N ASP A 178 -15.51 -6.89 -5.50
CA ASP A 178 -14.89 -8.05 -6.17
C ASP A 178 -13.34 -8.02 -6.15
N VAL A 179 -12.78 -7.74 -4.98
CA VAL A 179 -11.32 -7.62 -4.76
C VAL A 179 -10.80 -8.66 -3.79
N GLY A 180 -9.52 -9.01 -3.89
CA GLY A 180 -8.80 -9.60 -2.77
C GLY A 180 -8.50 -8.52 -1.73
N LEU A 181 -9.08 -8.61 -0.54
CA LEU A 181 -8.86 -7.64 0.53
C LEU A 181 -7.73 -8.11 1.44
N LEU A 182 -6.61 -7.37 1.50
CA LEU A 182 -5.50 -7.63 2.41
C LEU A 182 -5.51 -6.61 3.55
N LEU A 183 -5.87 -7.08 4.75
CA LEU A 183 -5.86 -6.25 5.96
C LEU A 183 -4.50 -6.34 6.63
N VAL A 184 -3.82 -5.20 6.78
CA VAL A 184 -2.58 -5.13 7.53
C VAL A 184 -2.90 -4.94 9.00
N HIS A 185 -2.30 -5.78 9.84
CA HIS A 185 -2.57 -5.84 11.27
C HIS A 185 -1.27 -5.99 12.07
N HIS A 186 -1.18 -5.33 13.22
CA HIS A 186 -0.14 -5.63 14.20
C HIS A 186 -0.70 -6.57 15.27
N PRO A 187 0.04 -7.63 15.66
CA PRO A 187 -0.37 -8.47 16.76
C PRO A 187 -0.41 -7.69 18.07
N THR A 188 -1.22 -8.12 19.05
CA THR A 188 -1.28 -7.42 20.32
C THR A 188 0.04 -7.53 21.10
N LYS A 189 0.16 -6.70 22.14
CA LYS A 189 1.34 -6.60 23.00
C LYS A 189 1.72 -7.91 23.69
N THR A 190 0.78 -8.85 23.91
CA THR A 190 1.07 -10.14 24.58
C THR A 190 1.86 -11.08 23.67
N VAL A 191 1.49 -11.18 22.39
CA VAL A 191 2.24 -11.97 21.40
C VAL A 191 3.58 -11.30 21.05
N THR A 192 3.59 -9.97 20.98
CA THR A 192 4.82 -9.19 20.72
C THR A 192 5.89 -9.40 21.80
N ARG A 193 5.50 -9.75 23.04
CA ARG A 193 6.43 -10.00 24.17
C ARG A 193 6.94 -11.45 24.24
N GLY A 194 6.62 -12.30 23.25
CA GLY A 194 7.11 -13.68 23.18
C GLY A 194 6.50 -14.63 24.22
N ALA A 195 5.44 -14.21 24.93
CA ALA A 195 4.74 -15.05 25.90
C ALA A 195 3.86 -16.12 25.24
N GLU A 196 3.51 -15.94 23.97
CA GLU A 196 2.70 -16.88 23.19
C GLU A 196 3.26 -16.97 21.76
N ARG A 197 3.36 -18.19 21.21
CA ARG A 197 3.68 -18.37 19.79
C ARG A 197 2.46 -17.91 18.99
N LEU A 198 2.65 -16.94 18.07
CA LEU A 198 1.59 -16.48 17.18
C LEU A 198 1.04 -17.69 16.40
N SER A 199 -0.20 -18.04 16.68
CA SER A 199 -0.96 -19.06 15.97
C SER A 199 -2.09 -18.39 15.20
N SER A 200 -2.70 -19.07 14.23
CA SER A 200 -3.83 -18.53 13.45
C SER A 200 -5.08 -18.19 14.28
N ALA A 201 -5.07 -18.48 15.59
CA ALA A 201 -6.17 -18.25 16.54
C ALA A 201 -5.79 -17.45 17.80
N SER A 202 -4.49 -17.17 18.06
CA SER A 202 -4.03 -16.66 19.36
C SER A 202 -3.57 -15.20 19.32
N GLY A 203 -4.21 -14.36 20.14
CA GLY A 203 -3.52 -13.26 20.84
C GLY A 203 -3.39 -11.91 20.13
N SER A 204 -4.17 -11.58 19.10
CA SER A 204 -4.01 -10.28 18.39
C SER A 204 -5.23 -9.36 18.33
N GLY A 205 -6.34 -9.69 19.00
CA GLY A 205 -7.62 -9.10 18.57
C GLY A 205 -7.99 -9.62 17.18
N LEU A 206 -9.22 -9.37 16.73
CA LEU A 206 -9.73 -9.81 15.43
C LEU A 206 -9.80 -11.34 15.23
N SER A 207 -9.94 -12.12 16.30
CA SER A 207 -9.89 -13.59 16.24
C SER A 207 -10.94 -14.20 15.28
N LYS A 208 -12.18 -13.70 15.29
CA LYS A 208 -13.27 -14.11 14.38
C LYS A 208 -12.95 -13.69 12.94
N THR A 209 -12.42 -12.49 12.75
CA THR A 209 -12.03 -11.99 11.43
C THR A 209 -10.88 -12.80 10.84
N MET A 210 -9.82 -13.03 11.61
CA MET A 210 -8.67 -13.85 11.21
C MET A 210 -9.05 -15.32 10.99
N ALA A 211 -9.91 -15.89 11.83
CA ALA A 211 -10.44 -17.24 11.63
C ALA A 211 -11.19 -17.38 10.30
N ASN A 212 -11.85 -16.31 9.84
CA ASN A 212 -12.52 -16.27 8.54
C ASN A 212 -11.57 -16.06 7.34
N ALA A 213 -10.43 -15.40 7.56
CA ALA A 213 -9.48 -15.08 6.51
C ALA A 213 -9.00 -16.34 5.76
N ARG A 214 -8.76 -16.21 4.45
CA ARG A 214 -8.30 -17.31 3.58
C ARG A 214 -6.79 -17.45 3.52
N LEU A 215 -6.11 -16.33 3.75
CA LEU A 215 -4.67 -16.19 3.77
C LEU A 215 -4.26 -15.38 5.02
N GLN A 216 -3.21 -15.82 5.71
CA GLN A 216 -2.54 -15.05 6.75
C GLN A 216 -1.04 -15.14 6.50
N LEU A 217 -0.43 -14.00 6.21
CA LEU A 217 1.00 -13.83 6.08
C LEU A 217 1.55 -13.19 7.35
N TYR A 218 2.74 -13.58 7.75
CA TYR A 218 3.41 -13.04 8.94
C TYR A 218 4.83 -12.63 8.62
N LEU A 219 5.17 -11.38 8.92
CA LEU A 219 6.55 -10.91 8.89
C LEU A 219 7.24 -11.33 10.18
N ARG A 220 8.00 -12.42 10.12
CA ARG A 220 8.86 -12.86 11.21
C ARG A 220 10.14 -12.02 11.18
N PRO A 221 10.41 -11.20 12.22
CA PRO A 221 11.69 -10.54 12.33
C PRO A 221 12.80 -11.59 12.52
N SER A 222 14.03 -11.24 12.14
CA SER A 222 15.15 -12.15 12.37
C SER A 222 15.39 -12.35 13.87
N GLU A 223 15.64 -13.59 14.26
CA GLU A 223 16.05 -13.96 15.62
C GLU A 223 17.55 -13.76 15.85
N SER A 224 18.33 -13.61 14.77
CA SER A 224 19.79 -13.46 14.83
C SER A 224 20.19 -11.99 14.91
N SER A 225 21.12 -11.67 15.80
CA SER A 225 21.74 -10.32 15.83
C SER A 225 22.64 -10.04 14.62
N LYS A 226 23.11 -11.10 13.93
CA LYS A 226 24.02 -11.00 12.79
C LYS A 226 23.31 -10.88 11.44
N ASP A 227 22.11 -11.44 11.35
CA ASP A 227 21.28 -11.39 10.15
C ASP A 227 20.04 -10.57 10.47
N LYS A 228 19.85 -9.40 9.86
CA LYS A 228 18.69 -8.53 10.14
C LYS A 228 17.52 -8.78 9.19
N ASN A 229 17.65 -9.75 8.31
CA ASN A 229 16.70 -10.02 7.23
C ASN A 229 15.45 -10.73 7.76
N PRO A 230 14.25 -10.16 7.54
CA PRO A 230 13.01 -10.80 7.98
C PRO A 230 12.61 -11.95 7.04
N THR A 231 11.69 -12.78 7.50
CA THR A 231 11.08 -13.86 6.72
C THR A 231 9.58 -13.67 6.66
N LEU A 232 9.00 -13.79 5.47
CA LEU A 232 7.55 -13.83 5.28
C LEU A 232 7.07 -15.28 5.36
N THR A 233 6.25 -15.57 6.36
CA THR A 233 5.71 -16.91 6.62
C THR A 233 4.22 -16.97 6.34
N PHE A 234 3.77 -18.09 5.76
CA PHE A 234 2.35 -18.41 5.64
C PHE A 234 1.84 -19.04 6.95
N LEU A 235 1.14 -18.27 7.78
CA LEU A 235 0.47 -18.83 8.99
C LEU A 235 -0.80 -19.60 8.65
N LYS A 236 -1.46 -19.19 7.57
CA LYS A 236 -2.68 -19.81 7.07
C LYS A 236 -2.76 -19.62 5.57
N ALA A 237 -2.97 -20.70 4.83
CA ALA A 237 -3.21 -20.66 3.39
C ALA A 237 -4.17 -21.79 3.02
N ASN A 238 -5.47 -21.51 3.05
CA ASN A 238 -6.50 -22.56 2.93
C ASN A 238 -6.49 -23.29 1.58
N PHE A 239 -5.92 -22.66 0.55
CA PHE A 239 -5.94 -23.16 -0.82
C PHE A 239 -4.56 -23.48 -1.39
N LEU A 240 -3.50 -23.39 -0.58
CA LEU A 240 -2.16 -23.73 -1.01
C LEU A 240 -1.76 -25.08 -0.40
N SER A 241 -1.05 -25.89 -1.19
CA SER A 241 -0.36 -27.07 -0.66
C SER A 241 0.84 -26.64 0.21
N ALA A 242 1.34 -27.56 1.05
CA ALA A 242 2.53 -27.32 1.87
C ALA A 242 3.77 -26.95 1.04
N VAL A 243 3.85 -27.41 -0.21
CA VAL A 243 4.95 -27.08 -1.13
C VAL A 243 4.84 -25.65 -1.66
N GLN A 244 3.62 -25.14 -1.81
CA GLN A 244 3.35 -23.77 -2.28
C GLN A 244 3.43 -22.73 -1.15
N ALA A 245 3.12 -23.11 0.09
CA ALA A 245 3.15 -22.24 1.26
C ALA A 245 4.52 -22.26 1.97
N GLN A 246 5.60 -22.11 1.21
CA GLN A 246 6.96 -22.03 1.76
C GLN A 246 7.29 -20.61 2.26
N ASP A 247 8.09 -20.56 3.32
CA ASP A 247 8.63 -19.30 3.86
C ASP A 247 9.50 -18.58 2.82
N ILE A 248 9.30 -17.26 2.69
CA ILE A 248 10.04 -16.41 1.75
C ILE A 248 11.02 -15.56 2.54
N LYS A 249 12.31 -15.71 2.28
CA LYS A 249 13.36 -14.87 2.87
C LYS A 249 13.38 -13.52 2.17
N LEU A 250 13.40 -12.45 2.96
CA LEU A 250 13.40 -11.08 2.47
C LEU A 250 14.69 -10.37 2.88
N THR A 251 15.16 -9.46 2.04
CA THR A 251 16.26 -8.56 2.32
C THR A 251 15.81 -7.11 2.16
N TRP A 252 16.54 -6.21 2.80
CA TRP A 252 16.32 -4.76 2.67
C TRP A 252 17.18 -4.21 1.54
N SER A 253 16.57 -3.44 0.64
CA SER A 253 17.30 -2.58 -0.30
C SER A 253 17.88 -1.34 0.41
N ALA A 254 18.66 -0.51 -0.31
CA ALA A 254 19.19 0.72 0.25
C ALA A 254 18.07 1.75 0.52
N ALA A 255 17.02 1.76 -0.31
CA ALA A 255 15.81 2.54 -0.12
C ALA A 255 14.79 1.91 0.84
N SER A 256 15.18 0.87 1.60
CA SER A 256 14.30 0.14 2.53
C SER A 256 13.13 -0.61 1.86
N LEU A 257 13.25 -0.97 0.57
CA LEU A 257 12.32 -1.88 -0.06
C LEU A 257 12.59 -3.32 0.42
N LEU A 258 11.55 -4.03 0.87
CA LEU A 258 11.62 -5.45 1.14
C LEU A 258 11.48 -6.25 -0.17
N GLN A 259 12.44 -7.11 -0.44
CA GLN A 259 12.53 -7.90 -1.68
C GLN A 259 13.24 -9.23 -1.44
N THR A 260 13.15 -10.18 -2.36
CA THR A 260 13.99 -11.39 -2.28
C THR A 260 15.39 -11.13 -2.84
N THR A 261 16.34 -12.01 -2.51
CA THR A 261 17.72 -11.94 -3.02
C THR A 261 17.83 -12.06 -4.53
N GLU A 262 16.86 -12.70 -5.17
CA GLU A 262 16.81 -12.94 -6.61
C GLU A 262 16.19 -11.77 -7.39
N TYR A 263 15.59 -10.80 -6.69
CA TYR A 263 14.99 -9.64 -7.33
C TYR A 263 16.07 -8.71 -7.89
N ASN A 264 15.98 -8.42 -9.18
CA ASN A 264 16.97 -7.65 -9.94
C ASN A 264 16.38 -6.36 -10.54
N GLY A 265 15.30 -5.83 -9.96
CA GLY A 265 14.60 -4.67 -10.49
C GLY A 265 13.66 -4.97 -11.66
N VAL A 266 12.89 -3.95 -12.07
CA VAL A 266 12.05 -4.00 -13.26
C VAL A 266 12.90 -3.70 -14.48
N LYS A 267 12.96 -4.65 -15.42
CA LYS A 267 13.70 -4.43 -16.67
C LYS A 267 12.89 -3.54 -17.61
N PRO A 268 13.51 -2.60 -18.33
CA PRO A 268 12.82 -1.90 -19.40
C PRO A 268 12.34 -2.94 -20.41
N LYS A 269 11.04 -2.94 -20.75
CA LYS A 269 10.62 -3.65 -21.96
C LYS A 269 11.43 -3.06 -23.10
N GLN A 270 12.21 -3.89 -23.79
CA GLN A 270 12.78 -3.51 -25.07
C GLN A 270 11.58 -3.13 -25.93
N SER A 271 11.37 -1.82 -26.14
CA SER A 271 10.34 -1.33 -27.04
C SER A 271 10.56 -2.04 -28.37
N GLU A 272 9.53 -2.71 -28.88
CA GLU A 272 9.45 -2.99 -30.30
C GLU A 272 9.87 -1.71 -31.02
N GLU A 273 10.99 -1.78 -31.74
CA GLU A 273 11.50 -0.67 -32.51
C GLU A 273 10.36 -0.16 -33.37
N MET A 274 9.84 1.00 -32.97
CA MET A 274 8.94 1.79 -33.78
C MET A 274 9.72 2.05 -35.06
N LYS A 275 9.44 1.27 -36.11
CA LYS A 275 9.93 1.46 -37.47
C LYS A 275 9.40 2.79 -37.96
N ILE A 276 10.01 3.88 -37.50
CA ILE A 276 9.94 5.17 -38.14
C ILE A 276 10.73 4.96 -39.43
N LYS A 277 10.01 4.57 -40.48
CA LYS A 277 10.46 4.76 -41.86
C LYS A 277 10.93 6.21 -41.94
N ARG A 278 12.25 6.40 -42.07
CA ARG A 278 12.83 7.64 -42.55
C ARG A 278 12.17 7.93 -43.90
N VAL A 279 11.15 8.77 -43.90
CA VAL A 279 10.70 9.43 -45.12
C VAL A 279 11.85 10.36 -45.49
N SER A 280 12.59 9.93 -46.51
CA SER A 280 13.63 10.71 -47.15
C SER A 280 13.07 12.07 -47.55
N ALA A 281 13.64 13.14 -47.00
CA ALA A 281 13.37 14.50 -47.44
C ALA A 281 13.70 14.64 -48.95
N PRO A 282 12.84 15.26 -49.76
CA PRO A 282 13.15 15.52 -51.15
C PRO A 282 14.22 16.61 -51.29
N LYS A 283 15.06 16.43 -52.31
CA LYS A 283 16.24 17.23 -52.64
C LYS A 283 15.92 18.72 -52.86
N LYS A 284 16.87 19.54 -52.42
CA LYS A 284 17.01 20.99 -52.67
C LYS A 284 16.78 21.37 -54.14
N SER A 285 15.95 22.38 -54.39
CA SER A 285 16.02 23.23 -55.58
C SER A 285 16.49 24.64 -55.19
N LYS A 286 17.56 25.08 -55.85
CA LYS A 286 18.15 26.43 -55.77
C LYS A 286 17.18 27.46 -56.34
N GLN A 287 17.08 28.63 -55.69
CA GLN A 287 16.98 29.91 -56.40
C GLN A 287 17.51 31.06 -55.54
N ASN A 288 18.06 32.05 -56.25
CA ASN A 288 19.06 33.02 -55.83
C ASN A 288 18.48 34.34 -55.30
N ASN A 289 19.34 35.02 -54.51
CA ASN A 289 19.58 36.47 -54.40
C ASN A 289 18.46 37.43 -53.94
N ALA A 290 18.71 38.10 -52.81
CA ALA A 290 19.04 39.53 -52.79
C ALA A 290 19.63 39.94 -51.43
N ARG A 291 20.64 40.81 -51.47
CA ARG A 291 21.31 41.48 -50.36
C ARG A 291 20.35 42.45 -49.64
N GLU A 292 20.46 42.54 -48.33
CA GLU A 292 20.57 43.84 -47.65
C GLU A 292 21.27 43.65 -46.29
N GLU A 293 22.39 44.35 -46.13
CA GLU A 293 23.12 44.57 -44.90
C GLU A 293 22.29 45.46 -43.97
N LEU A 294 22.34 45.24 -42.66
CA LEU A 294 22.47 46.29 -41.64
C LEU A 294 22.75 45.64 -40.28
N GLU A 295 23.88 46.04 -39.71
CA GLU A 295 24.45 45.65 -38.43
C GLU A 295 23.71 46.26 -37.21
N PRO A 296 24.03 45.83 -35.97
CA PRO A 296 23.13 45.85 -34.83
C PRO A 296 23.15 47.16 -34.05
N LYS A 297 22.02 47.51 -33.42
CA LYS A 297 22.00 48.53 -32.36
C LYS A 297 21.96 47.89 -30.98
N VAL A 298 23.11 48.00 -30.32
CA VAL A 298 23.27 48.03 -28.86
C VAL A 298 22.56 49.27 -28.33
N LEU A 299 21.80 49.14 -27.24
CA LEU A 299 21.52 50.23 -26.31
C LEU A 299 21.37 49.64 -24.92
N ASP A 300 22.43 49.87 -24.15
CA ASP A 300 22.53 49.77 -22.70
C ASP A 300 22.10 51.12 -22.08
N LEU A 301 22.09 51.17 -20.74
CA LEU A 301 21.81 52.28 -19.79
C LEU A 301 20.46 52.10 -19.05
N THR A 302 20.41 51.57 -17.82
CA THR A 302 20.93 52.03 -16.50
C THR A 302 20.21 53.23 -15.87
N HIS A 303 20.19 53.15 -14.53
CA HIS A 303 19.73 54.08 -13.47
C HIS A 303 18.26 53.95 -13.07
N GLU A 304 17.90 53.51 -11.85
CA GLU A 304 18.33 53.79 -10.46
C GLU A 304 17.24 54.56 -9.69
N GLU A 305 17.29 54.38 -8.37
CA GLU A 305 16.57 55.06 -7.27
C GLU A 305 15.36 54.30 -6.73
N GLN A 306 15.52 53.49 -5.66
CA GLN A 306 15.76 53.85 -4.25
C GLN A 306 14.66 54.75 -3.65
N ALA A 307 13.96 54.25 -2.62
CA ALA A 307 14.21 54.65 -1.23
C ALA A 307 13.02 54.36 -0.29
N ASN A 308 13.41 54.11 0.98
CA ASN A 308 12.69 54.24 2.24
C ASN A 308 11.68 53.18 2.69
N GLN A 309 11.56 52.88 3.99
CA GLN A 309 12.43 52.78 5.18
C GLN A 309 11.48 52.52 6.36
N ASN A 310 11.99 51.86 7.40
CA ASN A 310 11.59 51.96 8.82
C ASN A 310 10.46 51.09 9.40
N THR A 311 10.92 50.05 10.11
CA THR A 311 10.45 49.42 11.36
C THR A 311 10.24 50.43 12.51
N PRO A 312 9.57 50.08 13.64
CA PRO A 312 10.23 49.31 14.69
C PRO A 312 9.36 48.29 15.47
N ALA A 313 10.08 47.39 16.14
CA ALA A 313 9.61 46.50 17.18
C ALA A 313 9.26 47.26 18.47
N ASP A 314 8.35 46.69 19.28
CA ASP A 314 8.13 47.07 20.67
C ASP A 314 8.33 45.84 21.59
N PRO A 315 9.26 45.89 22.55
CA PRO A 315 9.42 44.91 23.63
C PRO A 315 8.74 45.39 24.93
N ASP A 316 8.57 44.45 25.87
CA ASP A 316 8.24 44.64 27.30
C ASP A 316 6.79 44.95 27.71
N ALA A 317 6.14 43.93 28.28
CA ALA A 317 5.31 44.09 29.47
C ALA A 317 5.59 42.92 30.43
N ASP A 318 6.59 43.15 31.27
CA ASP A 318 7.03 42.31 32.37
C ASP A 318 6.15 42.53 33.62
N ALA A 319 6.03 41.47 34.42
CA ALA A 319 5.76 41.44 35.86
C ALA A 319 4.48 42.08 36.45
N PHE A 320 3.62 41.22 37.03
CA PHE A 320 3.05 41.47 38.36
C PHE A 320 2.87 40.17 39.19
N PHE A 321 3.74 40.05 40.20
CA PHE A 321 3.58 39.50 41.55
C PHE A 321 3.18 38.03 41.84
N THR A 322 4.22 37.25 42.18
CA THR A 322 4.50 36.57 43.46
C THR A 322 3.38 35.99 44.36
N SER A 323 3.53 34.69 44.60
CA SER A 323 3.46 33.95 45.89
C SER A 323 2.12 33.83 46.65
N VAL A 324 1.75 32.61 47.02
CA VAL A 324 1.77 32.08 48.42
C VAL A 324 1.29 30.61 48.45
N ASN A 325 2.23 29.70 48.66
CA ASN A 325 2.24 28.62 49.66
C ASN A 325 0.93 28.27 50.42
N ARG A 326 0.47 27.01 50.35
CA ARG A 326 0.41 26.02 51.48
C ARG A 326 -0.60 24.88 51.23
N ASN A 327 -0.09 23.65 51.38
CA ASN A 327 -0.62 22.55 52.20
C ASN A 327 -2.12 22.22 52.18
N LEU A 328 -2.50 20.96 51.95
CA LEU A 328 -2.51 19.89 52.98
C LEU A 328 -3.09 18.59 52.41
N ASN A 329 -2.51 17.49 52.88
CA ASN A 329 -3.02 16.13 52.83
C ASN A 329 -4.51 16.01 53.17
N ARG A 330 -5.21 15.13 52.43
CA ARG A 330 -6.02 14.03 53.00
C ARG A 330 -6.24 12.95 51.95
#